data_AF-A0A259NL12-F1
#
_entry.id   AF-A0A259NL12-F1
#
_cell.length_a   1.000
_cell.length_b   1.000
_cell.length_c   1.000
_cell.angle_alpha   90.00
_cell.angle_beta   90.00
_cell.angle_gamma   90.00
#
_symmetry.space_group_name_H-M   'P 1'
#
loop_
_entity.id
_entity.type
_entity.pdbx_description
1 polymer ?
#
loop_
_entity_poly.entity_id
_entity_poly.type
_entity_poly.pdbx_seq_one_letter_code
_entity_poly.pdbx_strand_id
1 'polypeptide(L)' 'MQTNELVAFVVDKVDDMKARDIVTLDVRGKSSVTEFMVICSGTSSR' A
#
# COMPACT_ATOMS: atom_id res chain seq x y z
N MET A 1 -9.78 4.43 -12.25
CA MET A 1 -9.77 3.93 -10.87
C MET A 1 -9.62 5.13 -9.95
N GLN A 2 -10.50 5.28 -8.97
CA GLN A 2 -10.32 6.29 -7.91
C GLN A 2 -9.14 5.88 -7.01
N THR A 3 -8.46 6.83 -6.36
CA THR A 3 -7.26 6.56 -5.53
C THR A 3 -7.51 5.47 -4.47
N ASN A 4 -8.70 5.46 -3.85
CA ASN A 4 -9.08 4.45 -2.87
C ASN A 4 -9.23 3.04 -3.49
N GLU A 5 -9.75 2.94 -4.71
CA GLU A 5 -9.85 1.66 -5.42
C GLU A 5 -8.46 1.12 -5.77
N LEU A 6 -7.53 2.01 -6.13
CA LEU A 6 -6.14 1.63 -6.38
C LEU A 6 -5.45 1.11 -5.12
N VAL A 7 -5.64 1.78 -3.99
CA VAL A 7 -5.11 1.31 -2.70
C VAL A 7 -5.67 -0.07 -2.35
N ALA A 8 -6.98 -0.27 -2.49
CA ALA A 8 -7.61 -1.56 -2.22
C ALA A 8 -7.07 -2.66 -3.15
N PHE A 9 -6.90 -2.38 -4.44
CA PHE A 9 -6.31 -3.31 -5.40
C PHE A 9 -4.87 -3.68 -5.05
N VAL A 10 -4.05 -2.71 -4.64
CA VAL A 10 -2.65 -2.97 -4.25
C VAL A 10 -2.60 -3.82 -2.98
N VAL A 11 -3.41 -3.51 -1.97
CA VAL A 11 -3.49 -4.29 -0.72
C VAL A 11 -3.89 -5.73 -0.99
N ASP A 12 -4.93 -5.95 -1.79
CA ASP A 12 -5.37 -7.28 -2.23
C ASP A 12 -4.23 -8.06 -2.91
N LYS A 13 -3.51 -7.42 -3.83
CA LYS A 13 -2.41 -8.07 -4.56
C LYS A 13 -1.21 -8.41 -3.68
N VAL A 14 -0.84 -7.56 -2.72
CA VAL A 14 0.27 -7.88 -1.82
C VAL A 14 -0.12 -8.90 -0.76
N ASP A 15 -1.40 -8.96 -0.37
CA ASP A 15 -1.94 -10.01 0.50
C ASP A 15 -1.93 -11.38 -0.20
N ASP A 16 -2.31 -11.44 -1.49
CA ASP A 16 -2.17 -12.64 -2.33
C ASP A 16 -0.71 -13.15 -2.37
N MET A 17 0.26 -12.22 -2.34
CA MET A 17 1.69 -12.52 -2.29
C MET A 17 2.21 -12.86 -0.88
N LYS A 18 1.33 -12.94 0.11
CA LYS A 18 1.64 -13.23 1.52
C LYS A 18 2.56 -12.19 2.17
N ALA A 19 2.41 -10.93 1.78
CA ALA A 19 3.11 -9.83 2.45
C ALA A 19 2.69 -9.76 3.92
N ARG A 20 3.62 -9.33 4.78
CA ARG A 20 3.40 -9.18 6.23
C ARG A 20 3.29 -7.71 6.61
N ASP A 21 2.64 -7.44 7.74
CA ASP A 21 2.57 -6.10 8.33
C ASP A 21 2.10 -5.03 7.33
N ILE A 22 1.07 -5.34 6.55
CA ILE A 22 0.51 -4.41 5.55
C ILE A 22 -0.16 -3.24 6.28
N VAL A 23 0.35 -2.03 6.06
CA VAL A 23 -0.16 -0.79 6.65
C VAL A 23 -0.40 0.23 5.55
N THR A 24 -1.59 0.81 5.54
CA THR A 24 -1.93 1.94 4.67
C THR A 24 -1.89 3.23 5.48
N LEU A 25 -1.18 4.21 4.97
CA LEU A 25 -1.01 5.53 5.55
C LEU A 25 -1.63 6.58 4.63
N ASP A 26 -2.54 7.38 5.17
CA ASP A 26 -2.96 8.62 4.53
C ASP A 26 -1.94 9.73 4.87
N VAL A 27 -1.25 10.20 3.83
CA VAL A 27 -0.21 11.21 3.93
C VAL A 27 -0.64 12.54 3.29
N ARG A 28 -1.92 12.68 2.94
CA ARG A 28 -2.48 13.96 2.49
C ARG A 28 -2.28 15.02 3.56
N GLY A 29 -1.79 16.19 3.16
CA GLY A 29 -1.46 17.29 4.07
C GLY A 29 -0.15 17.11 4.86
N LYS A 30 0.52 15.95 4.75
CA LYS A 30 1.85 15.70 5.34
C LYS A 30 2.95 15.67 4.27
N SER A 31 2.63 15.25 3.06
CA SER A 31 3.53 15.25 1.90
C SER A 31 2.79 15.73 0.66
N SER A 32 3.49 16.45 -0.23
CA SER A 32 2.96 16.86 -1.53
C SER A 32 3.26 15.85 -2.65
N VAL A 33 3.97 14.76 -2.34
CA VAL A 33 4.44 13.80 -3.35
C VAL A 33 3.36 12.76 -3.68
N THR A 34 2.65 12.26 -2.67
CA THR A 34 1.61 11.24 -2.82
C THR A 34 0.49 11.46 -1.80
N GLU A 35 -0.67 10.86 -2.04
CA GLU A 35 -1.84 10.90 -1.16
C GLU A 35 -1.83 9.75 -0.14
N PHE A 36 -1.49 8.55 -0.60
CA PHE A 36 -1.45 7.33 0.21
C PHE A 36 -0.11 6.62 0.07
N MET A 37 0.33 5.98 1.15
CA MET A 37 1.44 5.04 1.16
C MET A 37 0.95 3.69 1.66
N VAL A 38 1.39 2.61 1.02
CA VAL A 38 1.19 1.25 1.49
C VAL A 38 2.56 0.67 1.82
N ILE A 39 2.76 0.23 3.06
CA ILE A 39 4.00 -0.35 3.55
C ILE A 39 3.72 -1.81 3.91
N CYS A 40 4.57 -2.72 3.47
CA CYS A 40 4.48 -4.13 3.83
C CYS A 40 5.87 -4.79 3.79
N SER A 41 6.03 -5.89 4.50
CA SER A 41 7.27 -6.67 4.60
C SER A 41 7.19 -7.94 3.75
N GLY A 42 8.11 -8.08 2.80
CA GLY A 42 8.35 -9.34 2.10
C GLY A 42 9.38 -10.21 2.85
N THR A 43 9.28 -11.53 2.73
CA THR A 43 10.26 -12.46 3.32
C THR A 43 11.44 -12.77 2.39
N SER A 44 11.44 -12.22 1.18
CA SER A 44 12.45 -12.46 0.16
C SER A 44 12.55 -11.27 -0.78
N SER A 45 13.67 -11.14 -1.49
CA SER A 45 13.91 -10.13 -2.53
C SER A 45 13.39 -10.53 -3.92
N ARG A 46 12.62 -11.62 -4.00
CA ARG A 46 12.04 -12.12 -5.24
C ARG A 46 10.80 -11.36 -5.64
#